data_AF-X1TPN0-F1
#
_entry.id   AF-X1TPN0-F1
#
_cell.length_a   1.000
_cell.length_b   1.000
_cell.length_c   1.000
_cell.angle_alpha   90.00
_cell.angle_beta   90.00
_cell.angle_gamma   90.00
#
_symmetry.space_group_name_H-M   'P 1'
#
loop_
_entity.id
_entity.type
_entity.pdbx_description
1 polymer ?
#
loop_
_entity_poly.entity_id
_entity_poly.type
_entity_poly.pdbx_seq_one_letter_code
_entity_poly.pdbx_strand_id
1 'polypeptide(L)'
;MSGAEDRRMVTETITKTNEMVAFDDYLRFGTDDESPKRDTSRRAYLWTAELFTRFLNGRELTPDLAREFIKELTAQVLISQMSVNLGRR
;
A
#
# COMPACT_ATOMS: atom_id res chain seq x y z
N MET A 1 11.82 28.80 -11.68
CA MET A 1 11.79 28.17 -10.34
C MET A 1 11.43 26.70 -10.56
N SER A 2 12.39 25.75 -10.50
CA SER A 2 12.11 24.34 -10.86
C SER A 2 13.03 23.30 -10.17
N GLY A 3 13.88 23.71 -9.22
CA GLY A 3 14.85 22.80 -8.58
C GLY A 3 14.45 22.25 -7.20
N ALA A 4 13.43 22.83 -6.56
CA ALA A 4 13.03 22.46 -5.21
C ALA A 4 11.99 21.33 -5.18
N GLU A 5 11.08 21.29 -6.16
CA GLU A 5 10.07 20.22 -6.27
C GLU A 5 10.69 18.89 -6.71
N ASP A 6 11.60 18.91 -7.68
CA ASP A 6 12.25 17.70 -8.19
C ASP A 6 13.06 16.98 -7.10
N ARG A 7 13.78 17.75 -6.27
CA ARG A 7 14.53 17.21 -5.13
C ARG A 7 13.62 16.63 -4.04
N ARG A 8 12.46 17.23 -3.79
CA ARG A 8 11.47 16.69 -2.83
C ARG A 8 10.85 15.40 -3.34
N MET A 9 10.46 15.34 -4.62
CA MET A 9 9.90 14.14 -5.25
C MET A 9 10.88 12.97 -5.25
N VAL A 10 12.16 13.21 -5.54
CA VAL A 10 13.21 12.19 -5.46
C VAL A 10 13.39 11.71 -4.01
N THR A 11 13.41 12.62 -3.04
CA THR A 11 13.61 12.27 -1.63
C THR A 11 12.42 11.46 -1.09
N GLU A 12 11.20 11.87 -1.40
CA GLU A 12 9.99 11.12 -1.01
C GLU A 12 9.93 9.73 -1.65
N THR A 13 10.38 9.61 -2.91
CA THR A 13 10.40 8.32 -3.61
C THR A 13 11.41 7.37 -2.96
N ILE A 14 12.61 7.87 -2.62
CA ILE A 14 13.65 7.08 -1.94
C ILE A 14 13.19 6.65 -0.54
N THR A 15 12.56 7.55 0.23
CA THR A 15 12.05 7.21 1.56
C THR A 15 10.97 6.13 1.49
N LYS A 16 10.02 6.24 0.55
CA LYS A 16 8.96 5.23 0.34
C LYS A 16 9.54 3.87 -0.06
N THR A 17 10.57 3.83 -0.91
CA THR A 17 11.24 2.57 -1.27
C THR A 17 11.95 1.94 -0.07
N ASN A 18 12.63 2.73 0.75
CA ASN A 18 13.33 2.22 1.93
C ASN A 18 12.35 1.70 3.01
N GLU A 19 11.22 2.36 3.21
CA GLU A 19 10.17 1.91 4.15
C GLU A 19 9.52 0.60 3.71
N MET A 20 9.32 0.37 2.41
CA MET A 20 8.78 -0.90 1.90
C MET A 20 9.76 -2.06 1.99
N VAL A 21 11.06 -1.81 1.84
CA VAL A 21 12.09 -2.83 2.09
C VAL A 21 12.12 -3.21 3.57
N ALA A 22 12.12 -2.22 4.46
CA ALA A 22 12.08 -2.47 5.91
C ALA A 22 10.81 -3.23 6.34
N PHE A 23 9.67 -2.93 5.71
CA PHE A 23 8.43 -3.63 5.97
C PHE A 23 8.45 -5.07 5.43
N ASP A 24 9.05 -5.35 4.27
CA ASP A 24 9.24 -6.72 3.79
C ASP A 24 10.13 -7.52 4.75
N ASP A 25 11.23 -6.93 5.21
CA ASP A 25 12.14 -7.57 6.16
C ASP A 25 11.44 -7.89 7.49
N TYR A 26 10.62 -6.96 8.01
CA TYR A 26 9.77 -7.21 9.17
C TYR A 26 8.87 -8.44 8.97
N LEU A 27 8.18 -8.51 7.83
CA LEU A 27 7.30 -9.65 7.53
C LEU A 27 8.08 -10.95 7.33
N ARG A 28 9.30 -10.87 6.80
CA ARG A 28 10.14 -12.03 6.47
C ARG A 28 10.82 -12.64 7.68
N PHE A 29 11.28 -11.82 8.61
CA PHE A 29 12.05 -12.27 9.77
C PHE A 29 11.23 -12.28 11.07
N GLY A 30 10.10 -11.58 11.09
CA GLY A 30 9.30 -11.43 12.30
C GLY A 30 10.01 -10.59 13.36
N THR A 31 9.46 -10.63 14.56
CA THR A 31 10.04 -10.05 15.78
C THR A 31 9.91 -11.05 16.92
N ASP A 32 10.39 -10.69 18.11
CA ASP A 32 10.21 -11.51 19.31
C ASP A 32 8.72 -11.74 19.65
N ASP A 33 7.86 -10.78 19.29
CA ASP A 33 6.42 -10.82 19.56
C ASP A 33 5.58 -11.38 18.39
N GLU A 34 6.11 -11.37 17.17
CA GLU A 34 5.37 -11.78 15.97
C GLU A 34 6.19 -12.73 15.08
N SER A 35 5.63 -13.91 14.78
CA SER A 35 6.28 -14.88 13.90
C SER A 35 6.33 -14.41 12.43
N PRO A 36 7.37 -14.80 11.67
CA PRO A 36 7.47 -14.55 10.24
C PRO A 36 6.21 -14.90 9.45
N LYS A 37 5.87 -14.06 8.47
CA LYS A 37 4.79 -14.35 7.53
C LYS A 37 5.27 -15.27 6.41
N ARG A 38 4.41 -16.22 6.04
CA ARG A 38 4.61 -17.05 4.85
C ARG A 38 4.49 -16.22 3.58
N ASP A 39 5.08 -16.70 2.49
CA ASP A 39 5.18 -15.96 1.22
C ASP A 39 3.84 -15.40 0.71
N THR A 40 2.77 -16.18 0.74
CA THR A 40 1.45 -15.72 0.27
C THR A 40 0.94 -14.54 1.10
N SER A 41 1.02 -14.66 2.43
CA SER A 41 0.59 -13.59 3.34
C SER A 41 1.49 -12.36 3.19
N ARG A 42 2.82 -12.56 3.12
CA ARG A 42 3.79 -11.48 2.92
C ARG A 42 3.49 -10.68 1.66
N ARG A 43 3.25 -11.35 0.53
CA ARG A 43 2.85 -10.69 -0.73
C ARG A 43 1.54 -9.91 -0.61
N ALA A 44 0.55 -10.45 0.12
CA ALA A 44 -0.72 -9.75 0.34
C ALA A 44 -0.55 -8.49 1.20
N TYR A 45 0.27 -8.55 2.25
CA TYR A 45 0.60 -7.38 3.08
C TYR A 45 1.34 -6.31 2.27
N LEU A 46 2.38 -6.69 1.51
CA LEU A 46 3.13 -5.75 0.67
C LEU A 46 2.23 -5.07 -0.36
N TRP A 47 1.39 -5.85 -1.07
CA TRP A 47 0.44 -5.31 -2.03
C TRP A 47 -0.52 -4.30 -1.37
N THR A 48 -1.02 -4.61 -0.18
CA THR A 48 -1.92 -3.73 0.56
C THR A 48 -1.22 -2.44 0.99
N ALA A 49 0.02 -2.54 1.48
CA ALA A 49 0.82 -1.39 1.89
C ALA A 49 1.18 -0.47 0.70
N GLU A 50 1.50 -1.05 -0.46
CA GLU A 50 1.72 -0.28 -1.68
C GLU A 50 0.45 0.47 -2.11
N LEU A 51 -0.70 -0.22 -2.13
CA LEU A 51 -1.98 0.39 -2.48
C LEU A 51 -2.32 1.54 -1.52
N PHE A 52 -2.09 1.34 -0.22
CA PHE A 52 -2.35 2.34 0.80
C PHE A 52 -1.43 3.55 0.68
N THR A 53 -0.13 3.34 0.43
CA THR A 53 0.85 4.41 0.25
C THR A 53 0.49 5.28 -0.95
N ARG A 54 0.04 4.66 -2.05
CA ARG A 54 -0.47 5.38 -3.22
C ARG A 54 -1.76 6.13 -2.92
N PHE A 55 -2.69 5.53 -2.17
CA PHE A 55 -3.90 6.19 -1.73
C PHE A 55 -3.58 7.44 -0.89
N LEU A 56 -2.65 7.35 0.07
CA LEU A 56 -2.24 8.49 0.87
C LEU A 56 -1.66 9.60 0.00
N ASN A 57 -0.85 9.27 -1.02
CA ASN A 57 -0.27 10.24 -1.96
C ASN A 57 0.43 11.41 -1.24
N GLY A 58 1.19 11.12 -0.19
CA GLY A 58 1.90 12.12 0.62
C GLY A 58 1.03 12.83 1.68
N ARG A 59 -0.28 12.51 1.77
CA ARG A 59 -1.13 12.97 2.88
C ARG A 59 -0.75 12.24 4.17
N GLU A 60 -0.83 12.95 5.29
CA GLU A 60 -0.64 12.38 6.61
C GLU A 60 -1.75 11.38 6.95
N LEU A 61 -1.40 10.27 7.58
CA LEU A 61 -2.36 9.25 7.96
C LEU A 61 -3.28 9.77 9.07
N THR A 62 -4.59 9.87 8.77
CA THR A 62 -5.63 10.13 9.77
C THR A 62 -6.60 8.95 9.87
N PRO A 63 -7.30 8.79 11.01
CA PRO A 63 -8.34 7.77 11.14
C PRO A 63 -9.45 7.86 10.07
N ASP A 64 -9.76 9.07 9.60
CA ASP A 64 -10.73 9.29 8.51
C ASP A 64 -10.21 8.79 7.17
N LEU A 65 -8.94 9.08 6.84
CA LEU A 65 -8.32 8.58 5.61
C LEU A 65 -8.21 7.05 5.61
N ALA A 66 -7.95 6.43 6.75
CA ALA A 66 -7.97 4.97 6.86
C ALA A 66 -9.37 4.40 6.57
N ARG A 67 -10.44 5.05 7.06
CA ARG A 67 -11.82 4.67 6.74
C ARG A 67 -12.17 4.86 5.27
N GLU A 68 -11.71 5.96 4.66
CA GLU A 68 -11.90 6.22 3.24
C GLU A 68 -11.21 5.16 2.37
N PHE A 69 -9.99 4.76 2.73
CA PHE A 69 -9.28 3.70 2.03
C PHE A 69 -10.04 2.37 2.04
N ILE A 70 -10.64 1.99 3.18
CA ILE A 70 -11.45 0.78 3.28
C ILE A 70 -12.68 0.86 2.36
N LYS A 71 -13.31 2.03 2.25
CA LYS A 71 -14.44 2.25 1.32
C LYS A 71 -13.99 2.11 -0.14
N GLU A 72 -12.83 2.67 -0.48
CA GLU A 72 -12.24 2.59 -1.83
C GLU A 72 -11.92 1.14 -2.22
N LEU A 73 -11.30 0.38 -1.30
CA LEU A 73 -11.06 -1.05 -1.47
C LEU A 73 -12.35 -1.83 -1.73
N THR A 74 -13.41 -1.53 -0.97
CA THR A 74 -14.71 -2.17 -1.13
C THR A 74 -15.32 -1.86 -2.50
N ALA A 75 -15.22 -0.61 -2.95
CA ALA A 75 -15.70 -0.19 -4.27
C ALA A 75 -14.96 -0.90 -5.41
N GLN A 76 -13.62 -1.02 -5.33
CA GLN A 76 -12.83 -1.69 -6.36
C GLN A 76 -13.11 -3.21 -6.43
N VAL A 77 -13.31 -3.87 -5.29
CA VAL A 77 -13.71 -5.28 -5.25
C VAL A 77 -15.09 -5.48 -5.90
N LEU A 78 -16.05 -4.60 -5.61
CA LEU A 78 -17.39 -4.66 -6.21
C LEU A 78 -17.33 -4.45 -7.73
N ILE A 79 -16.56 -3.47 -8.21
CA ILE A 79 -16.37 -3.22 -9.64
C ILE A 79 -15.75 -4.44 -10.33
N SER A 80 -14.70 -5.03 -9.73
CA SER A 80 -14.03 -6.21 -10.29
C SER A 80 -14.98 -7.42 -10.40
N GLN A 81 -15.82 -7.67 -9.38
CA GLN A 81 -16.81 -8.74 -9.42
C GLN A 81 -17.92 -8.49 -10.44
N MET A 82 -18.36 -7.24 -10.62
CA MET A 82 -19.35 -6.88 -11.63
C MET A 82 -18.79 -7.04 -13.05
N SER A 83 -17.53 -6.66 -13.31
CA SER A 83 -16.86 -6.85 -14.60
C SER A 83 -16.72 -8.34 -14.97
N VAL A 84 -16.44 -9.21 -14.00
CA VAL A 84 -16.41 -10.67 -14.22
C VAL A 84 -17.78 -11.23 -14.61
N ASN A 85 -18.86 -10.71 -14.02
CA ASN A 85 -20.22 -11.16 -14.32
C ASN A 85 -20.74 -10.66 -15.68
N LEU A 86 -20.25 -9.52 -16.16
CA LEU A 86 -20.60 -8.95 -17.47
C LEU A 86 -19.85 -9.62 -18.63
N GLY A 87 -18.63 -10.12 -18.40
CA GLY A 87 -17.83 -10.84 -19.42
C GLY A 87 -18.18 -12.33 -19.60
N ARG A 88 -19.18 -12.85 -18.89
CA ARG A 88 -19.66 -14.25 -18.96
C ARG A 88 -21.01 -14.43 -19.65
N ARG A 89 -21.55 -13.38 -20.29
CA ARG A 89 -22.79 -13.43 -21.07
C ARG A 89 -22.51 -13.44 -22.56
#